data_AF-A0A7S2FPG4-F1
#
_entry.id   AF-A0A7S2FPG4-F1
#
_cell.length_a   1.000
_cell.length_b   1.000
_cell.length_c   1.000
_cell.angle_alpha   90.00
_cell.angle_beta   90.00
_cell.angle_gamma   90.00
#
_symmetry.space_group_name_H-M   'P 1'
#
loop_
_entity.id
_entity.type
_entity.pdbx_description
1 polymer ?
#
loop_
_entity_poly.entity_id
_entity_poly.type
_entity_poly.pdbx_seq_one_letter_code
_entity_poly.pdbx_strand_id
1 'polypeptide(L)'
;PWSCDKQYNHYGYFVGCNYVQDFPTLKWAKTNHYQGAIWYSLPGPCSSRSYSQHDETCVMTQPGGACAGTPTGRGNCTYSAEPAGEITVDELEGLSNYKYFMYNGGKEYIHKLDRGVGMSFWDGVHDEEKCTARMDKVRELFKAKFPSFPESLDEPPCEFDMYYNGEFDWPRNHTGAAHSEYWENQM
;
A
#
# COMPACT_ATOMS: atom_id res chain seq x y z
N PRO A 1 -7.77 -12.89 -15.11
CA PRO A 1 -6.31 -13.12 -15.22
C PRO A 1 -5.92 -14.54 -14.78
N TRP A 2 -5.74 -15.46 -15.74
CA TRP A 2 -5.58 -16.90 -15.44
C TRP A 2 -4.15 -17.43 -15.63
N SER A 3 -3.18 -16.57 -15.94
CA SER A 3 -1.77 -16.99 -16.09
C SER A 3 -0.82 -15.90 -15.59
N CYS A 4 -0.53 -15.94 -14.29
CA CYS A 4 0.44 -15.05 -13.65
C CYS A 4 1.83 -15.16 -14.33
N ASP A 5 2.21 -16.35 -14.80
CA ASP A 5 3.48 -16.57 -15.48
C ASP A 5 3.57 -15.83 -16.81
N LYS A 6 2.51 -15.85 -17.63
CA LYS A 6 2.49 -15.08 -18.89
C LYS A 6 2.56 -13.58 -18.64
N GLN A 7 1.83 -13.10 -17.63
CA GLN A 7 1.87 -11.69 -17.22
C GLN A 7 3.27 -11.28 -16.77
N TYR A 8 3.88 -12.06 -15.89
CA TYR A 8 5.23 -11.80 -15.40
C TYR A 8 6.28 -11.90 -16.53
N ASN A 9 6.18 -12.87 -17.42
CA ASN A 9 7.11 -12.98 -18.55
C ASN A 9 7.01 -11.80 -19.53
N HIS A 10 5.82 -11.21 -19.67
CA HIS A 10 5.60 -10.08 -20.59
C HIS A 10 5.93 -8.73 -19.94
N TYR A 11 5.48 -8.50 -18.70
CA TYR A 11 5.58 -7.21 -18.01
C TYR A 11 6.68 -7.17 -16.91
N GLY A 12 7.12 -8.31 -16.39
CA GLY A 12 7.98 -8.41 -15.22
C GLY A 12 7.26 -8.06 -13.92
N TYR A 13 7.95 -7.35 -13.03
CA TYR A 13 7.37 -6.81 -11.81
C TYR A 13 6.45 -5.63 -12.12
N PHE A 14 5.16 -5.93 -12.29
CA PHE A 14 4.16 -4.90 -12.54
C PHE A 14 3.84 -4.13 -11.25
N VAL A 15 3.91 -2.81 -11.39
CA VAL A 15 3.43 -1.85 -10.40
C VAL A 15 1.99 -1.50 -10.77
N GLY A 16 1.16 -1.29 -9.78
CA GLY A 16 -0.20 -0.87 -10.04
C GLY A 16 -0.95 -0.60 -8.75
N CYS A 17 -2.17 -0.14 -8.92
CA CYS A 17 -3.07 0.06 -7.81
C CYS A 17 -4.50 -0.30 -8.19
N ASN A 18 -5.34 -0.48 -7.18
CA ASN A 18 -6.77 -0.72 -7.35
C ASN A 18 -7.53 -0.02 -6.24
N TYR A 19 -8.62 0.67 -6.58
CA TYR A 19 -9.59 1.11 -5.59
C TYR A 19 -10.29 -0.12 -5.00
N VAL A 20 -10.26 -0.29 -3.68
CA VAL A 20 -10.78 -1.50 -3.01
C VAL A 20 -12.27 -1.71 -3.29
N GLN A 21 -13.00 -0.64 -3.59
CA GLN A 21 -14.41 -0.64 -3.91
C GLN A 21 -14.71 -0.76 -5.42
N ASP A 22 -13.70 -0.98 -6.26
CA ASP A 22 -13.84 -1.13 -7.72
C ASP A 22 -13.32 -2.50 -8.21
N PHE A 23 -13.46 -2.80 -9.51
CA PHE A 23 -12.87 -3.96 -10.14
C PHE A 23 -11.34 -3.93 -10.00
N PRO A 24 -10.67 -5.07 -9.72
CA PRO A 24 -11.17 -6.43 -9.54
C PRO A 24 -11.47 -6.75 -8.05
N THR A 25 -11.45 -5.74 -7.18
CA THR A 25 -11.53 -5.87 -5.73
C THR A 25 -12.93 -5.74 -5.13
N LEU A 26 -13.99 -5.59 -5.94
CA LEU A 26 -15.40 -5.51 -5.52
C LEU A 26 -15.83 -6.52 -4.44
N LYS A 27 -15.23 -7.71 -4.39
CA LYS A 27 -15.50 -8.71 -3.34
C LYS A 27 -15.18 -8.22 -1.92
N TRP A 28 -14.27 -7.26 -1.79
CA TRP A 28 -13.82 -6.64 -0.54
C TRP A 28 -14.53 -5.33 -0.23
N ALA A 29 -15.30 -4.78 -1.18
CA ALA A 29 -16.02 -3.52 -1.01
C ALA A 29 -16.96 -3.54 0.20
N LYS A 30 -17.57 -4.70 0.51
CA LYS A 30 -18.48 -4.87 1.66
C LYS A 30 -17.79 -4.99 3.01
N THR A 31 -16.49 -5.24 3.02
CA THR A 31 -15.71 -5.45 4.25
C THR A 31 -14.78 -4.28 4.55
N ASN A 32 -14.62 -3.35 3.61
CA ASN A 32 -13.80 -2.17 3.77
C ASN A 32 -14.69 -0.93 3.91
N HIS A 33 -14.58 -0.27 5.06
CA HIS A 33 -15.34 0.94 5.40
C HIS A 33 -14.46 2.20 5.39
N TYR A 34 -13.23 2.09 4.90
CA TYR A 34 -12.36 3.22 4.60
C TYR A 34 -12.66 3.72 3.19
N GLN A 35 -13.36 4.86 3.11
CA GLN A 35 -13.71 5.49 1.84
C GLN A 35 -12.45 5.88 1.06
N GLY A 36 -12.48 5.66 -0.25
CA GLY A 36 -11.34 5.96 -1.13
C GLY A 36 -10.11 5.08 -0.92
N ALA A 37 -10.20 3.96 -0.19
CA ALA A 37 -9.06 3.09 0.03
C ALA A 37 -8.47 2.54 -1.29
N ILE A 38 -7.16 2.69 -1.44
CA ILE A 38 -6.38 2.24 -2.60
C ILE A 38 -5.40 1.16 -2.14
N TRP A 39 -5.31 0.07 -2.89
CA TRP A 39 -4.25 -0.92 -2.74
C TRP A 39 -3.16 -0.69 -3.75
N TYR A 40 -1.94 -0.50 -3.28
CA TYR A 40 -0.75 -0.38 -4.11
C TYR A 40 0.04 -1.70 -4.13
N SER A 41 0.53 -2.07 -5.31
CA SER A 41 1.48 -3.16 -5.51
C SER A 41 2.82 -2.58 -5.89
N LEU A 42 3.78 -2.64 -4.95
CA LEU A 42 5.17 -2.20 -5.12
C LEU A 42 6.08 -3.41 -4.88
N PRO A 43 6.35 -4.25 -5.91
CA PRO A 43 7.08 -5.50 -5.72
C PRO A 43 8.55 -5.25 -5.34
N GLY A 44 8.89 -5.56 -4.09
CA GLY A 44 10.27 -5.57 -3.60
C GLY A 44 11.02 -6.87 -3.93
N PRO A 45 12.27 -7.00 -3.45
CA PRO A 45 13.06 -8.19 -3.68
C PRO A 45 12.44 -9.46 -3.08
N CYS A 46 12.73 -10.61 -3.68
CA CYS A 46 12.31 -11.93 -3.23
C CYS A 46 10.78 -12.05 -3.02
N SER A 47 10.00 -11.43 -3.92
CA SER A 47 8.53 -11.37 -3.82
C SER A 47 7.83 -12.73 -3.91
N SER A 48 8.53 -13.79 -4.34
CA SER A 48 7.94 -15.14 -4.40
C SER A 48 8.04 -15.93 -3.09
N ARG A 49 8.66 -15.38 -2.03
CA ARG A 49 8.87 -16.06 -0.74
C ARG A 49 8.35 -15.20 0.41
N SER A 50 8.07 -15.84 1.54
CA SER A 50 7.77 -15.09 2.77
C SER A 50 9.01 -14.36 3.27
N TYR A 51 8.82 -13.26 3.99
CA TYR A 51 9.91 -12.39 4.47
C TYR A 51 10.99 -13.17 5.25
N SER A 52 10.60 -14.14 6.08
CA SER A 52 11.55 -14.96 6.86
C SER A 52 12.36 -15.96 6.04
N GLN A 53 12.01 -16.14 4.75
CA GLN A 53 12.68 -17.04 3.80
C GLN A 53 13.51 -16.27 2.76
N HIS A 54 13.67 -14.96 2.96
CA HIS A 54 14.53 -14.14 2.12
C HIS A 54 15.98 -14.53 2.39
N ASP A 55 16.67 -14.92 1.32
CA ASP A 55 18.10 -15.18 1.31
C ASP A 55 18.77 -14.37 0.19
N GLU A 56 20.10 -14.25 0.24
CA GLU A 56 20.87 -13.49 -0.74
C GLU A 56 20.62 -13.97 -2.17
N THR A 57 20.44 -15.28 -2.37
CA THR A 57 20.19 -15.86 -3.69
C THR A 57 18.84 -15.39 -4.25
N CYS A 58 17.81 -15.35 -3.40
CA CYS A 58 16.49 -14.89 -3.77
C CYS A 58 16.48 -13.41 -4.08
N VAL A 59 17.12 -12.58 -3.26
CA VAL A 59 17.22 -11.13 -3.49
C VAL A 59 17.93 -10.83 -4.82
N MET A 60 19.00 -11.55 -5.13
CA MET A 60 19.72 -11.38 -6.39
C MET A 60 18.93 -11.86 -7.62
N THR A 61 18.22 -12.99 -7.51
CA THR A 61 17.46 -13.58 -8.63
C THR A 61 16.09 -12.95 -8.83
N GLN A 62 15.56 -12.30 -7.79
CA GLN A 62 14.28 -11.62 -7.77
C GLN A 62 14.46 -10.21 -7.20
N PRO A 63 15.04 -9.26 -7.94
CA PRO A 63 15.34 -7.92 -7.42
C PRO A 63 14.09 -7.05 -7.18
N GLY A 64 12.91 -7.45 -7.70
CA GLY A 64 11.71 -6.63 -7.67
C GLY A 64 11.69 -5.56 -8.77
N GLY A 65 10.74 -4.62 -8.65
CA GLY A 65 10.53 -3.52 -9.61
C GLY A 65 11.19 -2.20 -9.22
N ALA A 66 11.80 -2.13 -8.03
CA ALA A 66 12.38 -0.89 -7.51
C ALA A 66 13.65 -0.48 -8.29
N CYS A 67 13.71 0.78 -8.68
CA CYS A 67 14.84 1.42 -9.33
C CYS A 67 15.67 2.22 -8.32
N ALA A 68 16.99 2.25 -8.50
CA ALA A 68 17.86 3.17 -7.78
C ALA A 68 17.79 4.62 -8.32
N GLY A 69 17.12 4.84 -9.45
CA GLY A 69 16.98 6.14 -10.12
C GLY A 69 15.71 6.16 -10.98
N THR A 70 15.72 6.93 -12.07
CA THR A 70 14.54 7.10 -12.93
C THR A 70 13.99 5.78 -13.44
N PRO A 71 12.69 5.47 -13.21
CA PRO A 71 12.05 4.28 -13.75
C PRO A 71 12.18 4.18 -15.27
N THR A 72 12.55 2.99 -15.74
CA THR A 72 12.76 2.73 -17.18
C THR A 72 11.55 2.09 -17.83
N GLY A 73 10.56 1.66 -17.05
CA GLY A 73 9.42 0.85 -17.49
C GLY A 73 9.79 -0.61 -17.79
N ARG A 74 11.06 -1.00 -17.63
CA ARG A 74 11.48 -2.41 -17.75
C ARG A 74 10.98 -3.19 -16.55
N GLY A 75 10.71 -4.48 -16.75
CA GLY A 75 10.16 -5.34 -15.72
C GLY A 75 10.95 -5.45 -14.42
N ASN A 76 12.23 -5.05 -14.37
CA ASN A 76 13.08 -5.00 -13.18
C ASN A 76 13.42 -3.57 -12.71
N CYS A 77 12.78 -2.56 -13.30
CA CYS A 77 12.91 -1.16 -12.93
C CYS A 77 11.66 -0.39 -13.42
N THR A 78 10.59 -0.50 -12.62
CA THR A 78 9.24 0.02 -12.86
C THR A 78 8.83 1.16 -11.93
N TYR A 79 9.43 1.30 -10.75
CA TYR A 79 9.13 2.41 -9.84
C TYR A 79 10.37 2.85 -9.06
N SER A 80 10.35 4.09 -8.59
CA SER A 80 11.27 4.61 -7.57
C SER A 80 10.44 5.16 -6.44
N ALA A 81 10.90 4.97 -5.21
CA ALA A 81 10.25 5.50 -4.02
C ALA A 81 11.32 5.87 -2.99
N GLU A 82 11.07 6.94 -2.25
CA GLU A 82 11.94 7.42 -1.19
C GLU A 82 11.19 7.36 0.15
N PRO A 83 11.82 6.85 1.22
CA PRO A 83 11.20 6.88 2.54
C PRO A 83 10.95 8.32 3.03
N ALA A 84 9.71 8.65 3.34
CA ALA A 84 9.30 9.97 3.85
C ALA A 84 9.15 10.04 5.38
N GLY A 85 9.30 8.91 6.08
CA GLY A 85 9.05 8.76 7.50
C GLY A 85 8.07 7.62 7.80
N GLU A 86 7.93 7.28 9.08
CA GLU A 86 6.99 6.24 9.52
C GLU A 86 6.40 6.54 10.89
N ILE A 87 5.13 6.17 11.06
CA ILE A 87 4.45 6.07 12.34
C ILE A 87 4.07 4.61 12.56
N THR A 88 4.13 4.13 13.78
CA THR A 88 3.69 2.77 14.13
C THR A 88 2.21 2.76 14.51
N VAL A 89 1.58 1.59 14.41
CA VAL A 89 0.21 1.39 14.89
C VAL A 89 0.14 1.62 16.41
N ASP A 90 1.16 1.18 17.17
CA ASP A 90 1.29 1.46 18.60
C ASP A 90 1.28 2.97 18.90
N GLU A 91 2.03 3.78 18.15
CA GLU A 91 2.02 5.25 18.29
C GLU A 91 0.64 5.84 18.00
N LEU A 92 -0.03 5.35 16.96
CA LEU A 92 -1.37 5.78 16.56
C LEU A 92 -2.43 5.44 17.63
N GLU A 93 -2.31 4.28 18.24
CA GLU A 93 -3.17 3.81 19.34
C GLU A 93 -2.85 4.48 20.68
N GLY A 94 -1.66 5.08 20.80
CA GLY A 94 -1.15 5.64 22.05
C GLY A 94 -0.61 4.59 23.02
N LEU A 95 -0.18 3.43 22.50
CA LEU A 95 0.46 2.38 23.27
C LEU A 95 1.98 2.57 23.33
N SER A 96 2.53 2.58 24.53
CA SER A 96 3.99 2.54 24.74
C SER A 96 4.54 1.11 24.80
N ASN A 97 3.68 0.13 25.12
CA ASN A 97 4.06 -1.26 25.25
C ASN A 97 2.86 -2.18 24.98
N TYR A 98 2.75 -2.64 23.73
CA TYR A 98 1.71 -3.56 23.29
C TYR A 98 1.63 -4.84 24.14
N LYS A 99 2.77 -5.42 24.50
CA LYS A 99 2.82 -6.66 25.31
C LYS A 99 2.24 -6.44 26.71
N TYR A 100 2.53 -5.30 27.32
CA TYR A 100 1.98 -4.95 28.63
C TYR A 100 0.47 -4.70 28.56
N PHE A 101 -0.02 -4.02 27.52
CA PHE A 101 -1.45 -3.85 27.27
C PHE A 101 -2.18 -5.20 27.20
N MET A 102 -1.65 -6.13 26.39
CA MET A 102 -2.21 -7.48 26.25
C MET A 102 -2.14 -8.28 27.56
N TYR A 103 -1.02 -8.21 28.29
CA TYR A 103 -0.84 -8.92 29.57
C TYR A 103 -1.87 -8.49 30.63
N ASN A 104 -2.27 -7.22 30.63
CA ASN A 104 -3.28 -6.68 31.54
C ASN A 104 -4.73 -6.89 31.06
N GLY A 105 -4.94 -7.78 30.09
CA GLY A 105 -6.27 -8.13 29.58
C GLY A 105 -6.81 -7.16 28.53
N GLY A 106 -5.97 -6.25 28.02
CA GLY A 106 -6.28 -5.38 26.90
C GLY A 106 -6.57 -6.19 25.63
N LYS A 107 -7.50 -5.69 24.82
CA LYS A 107 -7.81 -6.22 23.48
C LYS A 107 -8.07 -5.05 22.56
N GLU A 108 -7.32 -4.96 21.47
CA GLU A 108 -7.48 -3.86 20.49
C GLU A 108 -8.89 -3.82 19.93
N TYR A 109 -9.45 -5.00 19.64
CA TYR A 109 -10.76 -5.12 19.04
C TYR A 109 -11.39 -6.49 19.30
N ILE A 110 -12.70 -6.50 19.58
CA ILE A 110 -13.52 -7.71 19.71
C ILE A 110 -14.66 -7.62 18.70
N HIS A 111 -14.60 -8.43 17.63
CA HIS A 111 -15.60 -8.44 16.55
C HIS A 111 -17.06 -8.48 17.03
N LYS A 112 -17.38 -9.27 18.08
CA LYS A 112 -18.75 -9.40 18.59
C LYS A 112 -19.29 -8.15 19.28
N LEU A 113 -18.39 -7.28 19.76
CA LEU A 113 -18.74 -6.07 20.49
C LEU A 113 -18.51 -4.80 19.67
N ASP A 114 -17.86 -4.93 18.50
CA ASP A 114 -17.42 -3.82 17.67
C ASP A 114 -16.63 -2.76 18.46
N ARG A 115 -15.79 -3.23 19.39
CA ARG A 115 -14.97 -2.38 20.28
C ARG A 115 -13.81 -3.11 20.93
N GLY A 116 -12.86 -2.35 21.44
CA GLY A 116 -11.75 -2.83 22.25
C GLY A 116 -12.09 -3.05 23.72
N VAL A 117 -11.11 -3.53 24.49
CA VAL A 117 -11.10 -3.60 25.95
C VAL A 117 -9.81 -2.93 26.43
N GLY A 118 -9.94 -1.90 27.26
CA GLY A 118 -8.80 -1.10 27.68
C GLY A 118 -8.30 -0.11 26.62
N MET A 119 -8.95 -0.04 25.46
CA MET A 119 -8.77 1.01 24.45
C MET A 119 -10.05 1.15 23.61
N SER A 120 -10.19 2.29 22.91
CA SER A 120 -11.34 2.59 22.05
C SER A 120 -10.96 2.99 20.62
N PHE A 121 -9.69 2.89 20.25
CA PHE A 121 -9.20 3.39 18.96
C PHE A 121 -9.88 2.66 17.77
N TRP A 122 -10.05 1.35 17.88
CA TRP A 122 -10.73 0.52 16.87
C TRP A 122 -12.23 0.34 17.11
N ASP A 123 -12.87 1.12 17.99
CA ASP A 123 -14.31 0.98 18.24
C ASP A 123 -15.12 1.41 17.01
N GLY A 124 -16.03 0.56 16.50
CA GLY A 124 -16.74 0.84 15.25
C GLY A 124 -15.81 0.77 14.05
N VAL A 125 -15.23 -0.39 13.75
CA VAL A 125 -14.40 -0.55 12.53
C VAL A 125 -15.24 -0.55 11.25
N HIS A 126 -16.54 -0.74 11.39
CA HIS A 126 -17.52 -0.71 10.30
C HIS A 126 -18.18 0.66 10.12
N ASP A 127 -17.84 1.62 10.97
CA ASP A 127 -18.36 2.98 10.96
C ASP A 127 -17.44 3.88 10.11
N GLU A 128 -17.97 4.42 9.02
CA GLU A 128 -17.21 5.20 8.03
C GLU A 128 -16.70 6.54 8.60
N GLU A 129 -17.47 7.18 9.48
CA GLU A 129 -17.03 8.43 10.13
C GLU A 129 -15.84 8.14 11.05
N LYS A 130 -15.88 7.02 11.79
CA LYS A 130 -14.77 6.61 12.63
C LYS A 130 -13.55 6.16 11.82
N CYS A 131 -13.75 5.48 10.69
CA CYS A 131 -12.64 5.17 9.76
C CYS A 131 -11.97 6.44 9.23
N THR A 132 -12.77 7.45 8.87
CA THR A 132 -12.27 8.76 8.45
C THR A 132 -11.46 9.42 9.57
N ALA A 133 -12.01 9.47 10.79
CA ALA A 133 -11.31 10.03 11.95
C ALA A 133 -10.00 9.31 12.28
N ARG A 134 -9.89 7.99 12.04
CA ARG A 134 -8.63 7.25 12.20
C ARG A 134 -7.58 7.70 11.18
N MET A 135 -7.97 7.91 9.92
CA MET A 135 -7.07 8.40 8.88
C MET A 135 -6.66 9.86 9.12
N ASP A 136 -7.56 10.69 9.67
CA ASP A 136 -7.20 12.04 10.11
C ASP A 136 -6.15 11.99 11.21
N LYS A 137 -6.31 11.11 12.20
CA LYS A 137 -5.31 10.92 13.25
C LYS A 137 -3.96 10.42 12.72
N VAL A 138 -3.95 9.59 11.67
CA VAL A 138 -2.73 9.17 10.97
C VAL A 138 -2.01 10.38 10.39
N ARG A 139 -2.72 11.26 9.67
CA ARG A 139 -2.15 12.46 9.06
C ARG A 139 -1.63 13.44 10.12
N GLU A 140 -2.42 13.70 11.16
CA GLU A 140 -2.04 14.56 12.28
C GLU A 140 -0.77 14.06 12.99
N LEU A 141 -0.72 12.77 13.32
CA LEU A 141 0.42 12.17 14.01
C LEU A 141 1.68 12.19 13.13
N PHE A 142 1.54 11.86 11.84
CA PHE A 142 2.65 11.92 10.90
C PHE A 142 3.20 13.35 10.79
N LYS A 143 2.32 14.35 10.61
CA LYS A 143 2.72 15.76 10.51
C LYS A 143 3.37 16.27 11.79
N ALA A 144 2.88 15.86 12.96
CA ALA A 144 3.48 16.21 14.24
C ALA A 144 4.88 15.62 14.40
N LYS A 145 5.11 14.36 13.97
CA LYS A 145 6.40 13.67 14.07
C LYS A 145 7.40 14.15 13.01
N PHE A 146 6.92 14.51 11.82
CA PHE A 146 7.71 14.88 10.66
C PHE A 146 7.27 16.25 10.10
N PRO A 147 7.48 17.37 10.83
CA PRO A 147 6.93 18.67 10.47
C PRO A 147 7.45 19.25 9.16
N SER A 148 8.62 18.80 8.69
CA SER A 148 9.21 19.20 7.40
C SER A 148 8.53 18.54 6.20
N PHE A 149 7.89 17.39 6.38
CA PHE A 149 7.17 16.70 5.31
C PHE A 149 5.75 17.26 5.18
N PRO A 150 5.16 17.25 3.98
CA PRO A 150 3.74 17.60 3.81
C PRO A 150 2.86 16.59 4.56
N GLU A 151 1.70 17.04 5.01
CA GLU A 151 0.73 16.20 5.72
C GLU A 151 0.12 15.13 4.79
N SER A 152 -0.07 15.47 3.52
CA SER A 152 -0.51 14.58 2.46
C SER A 152 0.26 14.89 1.17
N LEU A 153 0.45 13.86 0.36
CA LEU A 153 0.92 13.97 -1.02
C LEU A 153 -0.24 13.68 -1.97
N ASP A 154 -0.14 14.18 -3.18
CA ASP A 154 -1.06 13.79 -4.24
C ASP A 154 -0.93 12.28 -4.49
N GLU A 155 -2.07 11.61 -4.58
CA GLU A 155 -2.11 10.19 -4.88
C GLU A 155 -1.68 9.98 -6.35
N PRO A 156 -0.78 9.02 -6.63
CA PRO A 156 -0.46 8.70 -8.01
C PRO A 156 -1.71 8.20 -8.74
N PRO A 157 -1.81 8.43 -10.06
CA PRO A 157 -2.97 8.05 -10.84
C PRO A 157 -3.20 6.54 -10.76
N CYS A 158 -4.45 6.15 -10.51
CA CYS A 158 -4.85 4.75 -10.44
C CYS A 158 -5.67 4.34 -11.64
N GLU A 159 -4.98 3.90 -12.70
CA GLU A 159 -5.53 3.78 -14.06
C GLU A 159 -5.91 2.35 -14.45
N PHE A 160 -5.83 1.37 -13.55
CA PHE A 160 -6.24 0.00 -13.86
C PHE A 160 -7.78 -0.07 -14.00
N ASP A 161 -8.26 -0.46 -15.17
CA ASP A 161 -9.69 -0.56 -15.47
C ASP A 161 -10.14 -2.02 -15.66
N MET A 162 -9.47 -2.78 -16.54
CA MET A 162 -9.76 -4.18 -16.82
C MET A 162 -8.65 -4.85 -17.64
N TYR A 163 -8.83 -6.17 -17.87
CA TYR A 163 -8.00 -6.91 -18.81
C TYR A 163 -8.61 -6.88 -20.21
N TYR A 164 -7.76 -6.71 -21.23
CA TYR A 164 -8.18 -6.65 -22.61
C TYR A 164 -7.82 -7.93 -23.37
N ASN A 165 -8.72 -8.35 -24.27
CA ASN A 165 -8.44 -9.49 -25.14
C ASN A 165 -7.26 -9.15 -26.07
N GLY A 166 -6.21 -9.97 -26.03
CA GLY A 166 -5.01 -9.77 -26.83
C GLY A 166 -4.02 -8.74 -26.28
N GLU A 167 -4.19 -8.28 -25.03
CA GLU A 167 -3.29 -7.27 -24.41
C GLU A 167 -1.81 -7.69 -24.44
N PHE A 168 -1.52 -9.00 -24.36
CA PHE A 168 -0.16 -9.53 -24.39
C PHE A 168 0.52 -9.49 -25.75
N ASP A 169 -0.24 -9.19 -26.81
CA ASP A 169 0.27 -9.01 -28.18
C ASP A 169 0.49 -7.52 -28.50
N TRP A 170 0.08 -6.61 -27.61
CA TRP A 170 0.21 -5.17 -27.84
C TRP A 170 1.65 -4.72 -27.69
N PRO A 171 2.11 -3.73 -28.48
CA PRO A 171 3.39 -3.10 -28.27
C PRO A 171 3.43 -2.43 -26.89
N ARG A 172 4.49 -2.69 -26.12
CA ARG A 172 4.71 -1.99 -24.84
C ARG A 172 4.99 -0.50 -25.12
N ASN A 173 4.08 0.36 -24.67
CA ASN A 173 4.23 1.81 -24.76
C ASN A 173 4.07 2.45 -23.38
N HIS A 174 5.12 3.11 -22.90
CA HIS A 174 5.16 3.77 -21.59
C HIS A 174 5.22 5.31 -21.69
N THR A 175 4.98 5.89 -22.88
CA THR A 175 5.14 7.35 -23.12
C THR A 175 3.95 8.20 -22.70
N GLY A 176 2.93 7.62 -22.05
CA GLY A 176 1.66 8.30 -21.72
C GLY A 176 1.37 8.43 -20.22
N ALA A 177 2.34 8.14 -19.35
CA ALA A 177 2.12 8.26 -17.89
C ALA A 177 1.78 9.70 -17.49
N ALA A 178 0.81 9.87 -16.58
CA ALA A 178 0.38 11.19 -16.13
C ALA A 178 1.51 11.94 -15.41
N HIS A 179 1.47 13.26 -15.56
CA HIS A 179 2.44 14.20 -14.99
C HIS A 179 2.26 14.34 -13.46
N SER A 180 3.35 14.50 -12.70
CA SER A 180 3.30 14.81 -11.26
C SER A 180 4.14 16.04 -10.95
N GLU A 181 3.47 17.15 -10.61
CA GLU A 181 4.13 18.43 -10.32
C GLU A 181 4.97 18.40 -9.03
N TYR A 182 4.65 17.51 -8.07
CA TYR A 182 5.40 17.39 -6.82
C TYR A 182 6.84 16.91 -7.06
N TRP A 183 7.03 15.88 -7.89
CA TRP A 183 8.36 15.29 -8.13
C TRP A 183 9.27 16.20 -8.95
N GLU A 184 8.72 17.04 -9.84
CA GLU A 184 9.52 17.98 -10.64
C GLU A 184 10.09 19.12 -9.78
N ASN A 185 9.37 19.53 -8.74
CA ASN A 185 9.80 20.60 -7.85
C ASN A 185 10.81 20.13 -6.78
N GLN A 186 11.18 18.84 -6.77
CA GLN A 186 12.15 18.25 -5.83
C GLN A 186 13.44 17.75 -6.52
N MET A 187 13.50 17.73 -7.86
CA MET A 187 14.71 17.41 -8.65
C MET A 187 15.51 18.66 -8.99
#